data_AF-A0A2W4HXS4-F1
#
_entry.id   AF-A0A2W4HXS4-F1
#
_cell.length_a   1.000
_cell.length_b   1.000
_cell.length_c   1.000
_cell.angle_alpha   90.00
_cell.angle_beta   90.00
_cell.angle_gamma   90.00
#
_symmetry.space_group_name_H-M   'P 1'
#
loop_
_entity.id
_entity.type
_entity.pdbx_description
1 polymer ?
#
loop_
_entity_poly.entity_id
_entity_poly.type
_entity_poly.pdbx_seq_one_letter_code
_entity_poly.pdbx_strand_id
1 'polypeptide(L)'
;MENSKTFTVTEANRYIKNILEQDIFLSRLFISGEISNLKHYKIGGQLYFTLKDETSQLNCVIFETMARQLKFSPENGMKVNAVGRLSVFEKKGYYNLQIFAMEPLGIGPLALAFEQLKQKLFQQGLFDQGRKKKIPQYPESIGIVSSPSGAALWDIVTVARRRAPYVKIYLYPAIVQGEKAPRSLIDALESANKHNKVDLILLARGGGSLEELFCFNDETLAYAISNSEIPVICAVGHEVDFTIADFVADLRAPTPSAAAEVIFKDVNESLNKIKIYEEIMLKKMQSIIEDCRLQIDNNISIMSDALHDIFDGSENKLGNLVARLESLNPLSILSRGYSVASINDKIIKKTIECKLGDSIATQVADGTIRSKIYQISTNSSLSGST
;
A
#
# COMPACT_ATOMS: atom_id res chain seq x y z
N MET A 1 -23.68 85.92 20.37
CA MET A 1 -23.71 85.06 19.16
C MET A 1 -22.62 85.53 18.21
N GLU A 2 -21.35 85.33 18.54
CA GLU A 2 -20.21 85.75 17.71
C GLU A 2 -19.66 84.54 16.95
N ASN A 3 -20.41 84.09 15.94
CA ASN A 3 -19.95 83.34 14.76
C ASN A 3 -21.17 82.88 13.96
N SER A 4 -21.93 83.82 13.39
CA SER A 4 -23.06 83.50 12.49
C SER A 4 -22.57 83.33 11.05
N LYS A 5 -21.58 82.46 10.84
CA LYS A 5 -21.18 82.04 9.49
C LYS A 5 -21.99 80.78 9.13
N THR A 6 -22.96 80.93 8.23
CA THR A 6 -23.77 79.81 7.76
C THR A 6 -22.95 79.00 6.76
N PHE A 7 -22.69 77.73 7.07
CA PHE A 7 -22.03 76.79 6.16
C PHE A 7 -23.06 76.00 5.37
N THR A 8 -22.81 75.76 4.08
CA THR A 8 -23.49 74.70 3.34
C THR A 8 -23.02 73.32 3.83
N VAL A 9 -23.80 72.27 3.61
CA VAL A 9 -23.44 70.88 4.00
C VAL A 9 -22.08 70.46 3.43
N THR A 10 -21.79 70.85 2.19
CA THR A 10 -20.50 70.60 1.53
C THR A 10 -19.35 71.33 2.22
N GLU A 11 -19.56 72.60 2.57
CA GLU A 11 -18.53 73.39 3.26
C GLU A 11 -18.28 72.88 4.68
N ALA A 12 -19.33 72.42 5.38
CA ALA A 12 -19.20 71.79 6.70
C ALA A 12 -18.37 70.49 6.63
N ASN A 13 -18.69 69.59 5.70
CA ASN A 13 -17.93 68.33 5.53
C ASN A 13 -16.47 68.59 5.12
N ARG A 14 -16.24 69.55 4.22
CA ARG A 14 -14.89 69.94 3.79
C ARG A 14 -14.09 70.57 4.93
N TYR A 15 -14.74 71.39 5.75
CA TYR A 15 -14.10 72.01 6.91
C TYR A 15 -13.65 70.96 7.93
N ILE A 16 -14.52 70.01 8.29
CA ILE A 16 -14.19 68.90 9.20
C ILE A 16 -13.06 68.04 8.62
N LYS A 17 -13.13 67.71 7.32
CA LYS A 17 -12.06 66.97 6.64
C LYS A 17 -10.71 67.66 6.79
N ASN A 18 -10.65 68.98 6.52
CA ASN A 18 -9.41 69.74 6.62
C ASN A 18 -8.82 69.74 8.03
N ILE A 19 -9.66 69.83 9.07
CA ILE A 19 -9.20 69.76 10.47
C ILE A 19 -8.57 68.40 10.75
N LEU A 20 -9.27 67.31 10.42
CA LEU A 20 -8.80 65.95 10.66
C LEU A 20 -7.53 65.63 9.85
N GLU A 21 -7.43 66.21 8.66
CA GLU A 21 -6.30 66.00 7.76
C GLU A 21 -5.04 66.80 8.09
N GLN A 22 -5.19 67.93 8.81
CA GLN A 22 -4.08 68.76 9.30
C GLN A 22 -3.58 68.31 10.68
N ASP A 23 -4.37 67.52 11.40
CA ASP A 23 -3.97 66.96 12.69
C ASP A 23 -2.90 65.87 12.51
N ILE A 24 -1.76 66.06 13.19
CA ILE A 24 -0.59 65.18 13.06
C ILE A 24 -0.91 63.76 13.55
N PHE A 25 -1.69 63.61 14.64
CA PHE A 25 -2.04 62.32 15.20
C PHE A 25 -3.04 61.57 14.33
N LEU A 26 -4.02 62.28 13.76
CA LEU A 26 -5.04 61.68 12.89
C LEU A 26 -4.53 61.40 11.48
N SER A 27 -3.46 62.06 11.05
CA SER A 27 -2.76 61.77 9.81
C SER A 27 -2.07 60.38 9.81
N ARG A 28 -1.69 59.89 11.00
CA ARG A 28 -1.03 58.60 11.21
C ARG A 28 -1.53 57.94 12.50
N LEU A 29 -2.81 57.62 12.50
CA LEU A 29 -3.50 56.98 13.61
C LEU A 29 -3.13 55.49 13.69
N PHE A 30 -2.72 55.04 14.87
CA PHE A 30 -2.56 53.63 15.21
C PHE A 30 -3.84 53.16 15.90
N ILE A 31 -4.46 52.11 15.37
CA ILE A 31 -5.72 51.58 15.90
C ILE A 31 -5.70 50.05 15.93
N SER A 32 -6.24 49.47 16.99
CA SER A 32 -6.46 48.04 17.13
C SER A 32 -7.95 47.74 17.08
N GLY A 33 -8.35 46.69 16.38
CA GLY A 33 -9.75 46.27 16.33
C GLY A 33 -9.95 44.95 15.61
N GLU A 34 -11.17 44.43 15.68
CA GLU A 34 -11.58 43.24 14.95
C GLU A 34 -12.15 43.64 13.58
N ILE A 35 -11.74 42.95 12.52
CA ILE A 35 -12.29 43.15 11.17
C ILE A 35 -13.70 42.59 11.10
N SER A 36 -14.63 43.39 10.61
CA SER A 36 -16.01 42.99 10.32
C SER A 36 -16.45 43.57 8.97
N ASN A 37 -17.48 42.97 8.37
CA ASN A 37 -18.07 43.43 7.10
C ASN A 37 -17.06 43.61 5.95
N LEU A 38 -16.03 42.77 5.88
CA LEU A 38 -15.02 42.79 4.82
C LEU A 38 -15.65 42.55 3.44
N LYS A 39 -15.40 43.48 2.52
CA LYS A 39 -15.84 43.47 1.13
C LYS A 39 -14.66 43.72 0.20
N HIS A 40 -14.44 42.77 -0.69
CA HIS A 40 -13.43 42.87 -1.74
C HIS A 40 -14.06 43.36 -3.04
N TYR A 41 -13.73 44.58 -3.47
CA TYR A 41 -14.22 45.09 -4.75
C TYR A 41 -13.29 44.65 -5.88
N LYS A 42 -13.79 43.76 -6.76
CA LYS A 42 -13.03 43.19 -7.89
C LYS A 42 -12.62 44.25 -8.92
N ILE A 43 -13.38 45.33 -9.03
CA ILE A 43 -13.08 46.47 -9.90
C ILE A 43 -12.25 47.45 -9.08
N GLY A 44 -10.93 47.44 -9.29
CA GLY A 44 -9.98 48.34 -8.62
C GLY A 44 -9.30 47.81 -7.35
N GLY A 45 -9.50 46.55 -6.97
CA GLY A 45 -8.68 45.85 -5.96
C GLY A 45 -8.66 46.44 -4.54
N GLN A 46 -9.67 47.25 -4.19
CA GLN A 46 -9.76 47.89 -2.88
C GLN A 46 -10.50 47.00 -1.87
N LEU A 47 -10.04 47.04 -0.62
CA LEU A 47 -10.69 46.37 0.51
C LEU A 47 -11.45 47.40 1.34
N TYR A 48 -12.73 47.14 1.59
CA TYR A 48 -13.55 47.92 2.50
C TYR A 48 -14.00 47.02 3.64
N PHE A 49 -13.85 47.48 4.88
CA PHE A 49 -14.27 46.74 6.07
C PHE A 49 -14.49 47.72 7.22
N THR A 50 -14.99 47.20 8.33
CA THR A 50 -15.21 47.97 9.54
C THR A 50 -14.33 47.39 10.64
N LEU A 51 -13.49 48.22 11.25
CA LEU A 51 -12.83 47.87 12.51
C LEU A 51 -13.78 48.15 13.65
N LYS A 52 -14.02 47.15 14.50
CA LYS A 52 -14.87 47.28 15.68
C LYS A 52 -14.08 46.98 16.96
N ASP A 53 -14.48 47.64 18.03
CA ASP A 53 -14.15 47.29 19.42
C ASP A 53 -15.46 46.93 20.18
N GLU A 54 -15.41 46.84 21.51
CA GLU A 54 -16.59 46.46 22.32
C GLU A 54 -17.74 47.47 22.26
N THR A 55 -17.46 48.73 21.91
CA THR A 55 -18.40 49.86 22.03
C THR A 55 -18.60 50.63 20.73
N SER A 56 -17.64 50.57 19.82
CA SER A 56 -17.50 51.50 18.69
C SER A 56 -17.04 50.79 17.43
N GLN A 57 -17.28 51.44 16.28
CA GLN A 57 -16.88 50.93 14.97
C GLN A 57 -16.39 52.06 14.07
N LEU A 58 -15.45 51.73 13.18
CA LEU A 58 -14.82 52.67 12.25
C LEU A 58 -14.70 52.05 10.86
N ASN A 59 -15.23 52.75 9.85
CA ASN A 59 -15.13 52.31 8.46
C ASN A 59 -13.70 52.48 7.96
N CYS A 60 -13.16 51.44 7.34
CA CYS A 60 -11.79 51.34 6.91
C CYS A 60 -11.72 51.01 5.42
N VAL A 61 -10.70 51.56 4.75
CA VAL A 61 -10.39 51.27 3.35
C VAL A 61 -8.91 51.02 3.18
N ILE A 62 -8.56 49.98 2.42
CA ILE A 62 -7.21 49.76 1.92
C ILE A 62 -7.27 49.87 0.40
N PHE A 63 -6.49 50.81 -0.15
CA PHE A 63 -6.36 50.98 -1.59
C PHE A 63 -5.50 49.87 -2.21
N GLU A 64 -5.72 49.60 -3.50
CA GLU A 64 -5.10 48.48 -4.23
C GLU A 64 -3.58 48.35 -4.02
N THR A 65 -2.85 49.47 -4.10
CA THR A 65 -1.39 49.49 -3.96
C THR A 65 -0.94 48.98 -2.61
N MET A 66 -1.66 49.34 -1.54
CA MET A 66 -1.37 48.89 -0.17
C MET A 66 -1.91 47.48 0.07
N ALA A 67 -3.07 47.13 -0.48
CA ALA A 67 -3.66 45.80 -0.35
C ALA A 67 -2.73 44.72 -0.93
N ARG A 68 -2.07 45.00 -2.06
CA ARG A 68 -1.07 44.09 -2.67
C ARG A 68 0.21 43.93 -1.84
N GLN A 69 0.52 44.88 -0.96
CA GLN A 69 1.74 44.85 -0.13
C GLN A 69 1.53 44.11 1.20
N LEU A 70 0.28 43.76 1.54
CA LEU A 70 -0.01 42.95 2.72
C LEU A 70 0.58 41.55 2.54
N LYS A 71 1.31 41.10 3.57
CA LYS A 71 1.90 39.75 3.63
C LYS A 71 0.90 38.67 4.05
N PHE A 72 -0.37 39.04 4.24
CA PHE A 72 -1.45 38.16 4.67
C PHE A 72 -2.76 38.62 4.05
N SER A 73 -3.77 37.75 4.07
CA SER A 73 -5.12 38.07 3.59
C SER A 73 -6.01 38.43 4.80
N PRO A 74 -6.55 39.67 4.87
CA PRO A 74 -7.48 40.03 5.94
C PRO A 74 -8.76 39.21 5.86
N GLU A 75 -9.30 38.77 7.00
CA GLU A 75 -10.56 38.02 7.10
C GLU A 75 -11.49 38.60 8.16
N ASN A 76 -12.80 38.39 8.02
CA ASN A 76 -13.76 38.76 9.05
C ASN A 76 -13.48 37.98 10.35
N GLY A 77 -13.52 38.66 11.49
CA GLY A 77 -13.19 38.09 12.81
C GLY A 77 -11.71 38.26 13.20
N MET A 78 -10.84 38.65 12.27
CA MET A 78 -9.41 38.82 12.57
C MET A 78 -9.17 40.10 13.38
N LYS A 79 -8.44 39.99 14.50
CA LYS A 79 -7.94 41.17 15.22
C LYS A 79 -6.68 41.68 14.55
N VAL A 80 -6.60 42.99 14.34
CA VAL A 80 -5.47 43.62 13.65
C VAL A 80 -5.04 44.91 14.33
N ASN A 81 -3.74 45.20 14.23
CA ASN A 81 -3.19 46.54 14.40
C ASN A 81 -3.10 47.18 13.02
N ALA A 82 -3.75 48.33 12.85
CA ALA A 82 -3.73 49.09 11.62
C ALA A 82 -3.16 50.49 11.85
N VAL A 83 -2.43 50.98 10.86
CA VAL A 83 -1.93 52.35 10.80
C VAL A 83 -2.54 53.02 9.58
N GLY A 84 -3.19 54.16 9.78
CA GLY A 84 -3.89 54.85 8.71
C GLY A 84 -4.15 56.32 8.97
N ARG A 85 -4.68 56.99 7.95
CA ARG A 85 -5.11 58.38 8.01
C ARG A 85 -6.62 58.46 8.15
N LEU A 86 -7.09 59.15 9.19
CA LEU A 86 -8.51 59.42 9.36
C LEU A 86 -8.93 60.56 8.43
N SER A 87 -9.99 60.37 7.66
CA SER A 87 -10.56 61.37 6.76
C SER A 87 -12.09 61.30 6.78
N VAL A 88 -12.72 62.21 6.03
CA VAL A 88 -14.18 62.29 5.88
C VAL A 88 -14.56 62.06 4.43
N PHE A 89 -15.51 61.16 4.21
CA PHE A 89 -16.10 60.98 2.89
C PHE A 89 -17.10 62.10 2.59
N GLU A 90 -16.63 63.19 1.96
CA GLU A 90 -17.37 64.45 1.74
C GLU A 90 -18.80 64.26 1.22
N LYS A 91 -19.03 63.29 0.32
CA LYS A 91 -20.35 63.05 -0.31
C LYS A 91 -21.41 62.52 0.66
N LYS A 92 -21.02 61.82 1.72
CA LYS A 92 -21.95 61.22 2.70
C LYS A 92 -21.68 61.62 4.16
N GLY A 93 -20.61 62.36 4.43
CA GLY A 93 -20.32 62.94 5.74
C GLY A 93 -19.91 61.96 6.84
N TYR A 94 -19.48 60.73 6.51
CA TYR A 94 -18.98 59.77 7.50
C TYR A 94 -17.44 59.73 7.54
N TYR A 95 -16.90 59.34 8.69
CA TYR A 95 -15.46 59.11 8.88
C TYR A 95 -15.01 57.81 8.22
N ASN A 96 -13.83 57.86 7.60
CA ASN A 96 -13.15 56.67 7.11
C ASN A 96 -11.66 56.69 7.46
N LEU A 97 -11.12 55.52 7.78
CA LEU A 97 -9.69 55.31 8.01
C LEU A 97 -9.06 54.71 6.75
N GLN A 98 -8.16 55.46 6.12
CA GLN A 98 -7.37 54.99 5.00
C GLN A 98 -6.12 54.29 5.53
N ILE A 99 -6.05 52.97 5.39
CA ILE A 99 -4.99 52.16 6.02
C ILE A 99 -3.80 52.03 5.07
N PHE A 100 -2.61 52.31 5.62
CA PHE A 100 -1.32 52.22 4.93
C PHE A 100 -0.56 50.96 5.32
N ALA A 101 -0.70 50.53 6.58
CA ALA A 101 -0.09 49.30 7.09
C ALA A 101 -1.07 48.59 8.01
N MET A 102 -1.08 47.27 7.95
CA MET A 102 -1.89 46.44 8.83
C MET A 102 -1.07 45.20 9.18
N GLU A 103 -1.16 44.76 10.42
CA GLU A 103 -0.60 43.51 10.89
C GLU A 103 -1.62 42.79 11.77
N PRO A 104 -1.71 41.46 11.70
CA PRO A 104 -2.57 40.69 12.58
C PRO A 104 -2.12 40.83 14.04
N LEU A 105 -3.07 41.20 14.91
CA LEU A 105 -2.86 41.32 16.35
C LEU A 105 -2.77 39.89 16.93
N GLY A 106 -1.60 39.50 17.44
CA GLY A 106 -1.42 38.24 18.19
C GLY A 106 -0.67 37.12 17.45
N ILE A 107 -0.54 37.17 16.12
CA ILE A 107 0.20 36.13 15.38
C ILE A 107 1.71 36.23 15.62
N GLY A 108 2.27 37.44 15.74
CA GLY A 108 3.72 37.63 15.94
C GLY A 108 4.27 36.92 17.19
N PRO A 109 3.73 37.19 18.39
CA PRO A 109 4.18 36.53 19.62
C PRO A 109 3.92 35.03 19.64
N LEU A 110 2.75 34.57 19.15
CA LEU A 110 2.40 33.14 19.12
C LEU A 110 3.28 32.37 18.12
N ALA A 111 3.53 32.93 16.93
CA ALA A 111 4.43 32.34 15.94
C ALA A 111 5.87 32.31 16.44
N LEU A 112 6.32 33.37 17.12
CA LEU A 112 7.64 33.38 17.77
C LEU A 112 7.75 32.31 18.86
N ALA A 113 6.74 32.20 19.73
CA ALA A 113 6.70 31.16 20.77
C ALA A 113 6.68 29.75 20.18
N PHE A 114 5.92 29.54 19.11
CA PHE A 114 5.90 28.27 18.36
C PHE A 114 7.27 27.93 17.78
N GLU A 115 7.93 28.84 17.07
CA GLU A 115 9.25 28.59 16.48
C GLU A 115 10.32 28.35 17.56
N GLN A 116 10.28 29.10 18.67
CA GLN A 116 11.17 28.88 19.82
C GLN A 116 10.96 27.49 20.44
N LEU A 117 9.71 27.09 20.68
CA LEU A 117 9.40 25.78 21.25
C LEU A 117 9.77 24.65 20.28
N LYS A 118 9.48 24.81 18.99
CA LYS A 118 9.85 23.86 17.94
C LYS A 118 11.35 23.64 17.89
N GLN A 119 12.14 24.72 17.92
CA GLN A 119 13.60 24.61 17.95
C GLN A 119 14.10 23.92 19.23
N LYS A 120 13.54 24.27 20.39
CA LYS A 120 13.87 23.65 21.68
C LYS A 120 13.64 22.13 21.67
N LEU A 121 12.45 21.69 21.26
CA LEU A 121 12.09 20.26 21.25
C LEU A 121 12.81 19.49 20.15
N PHE A 122 13.09 20.13 19.01
CA PHE A 122 13.93 19.56 17.95
C PHE A 122 15.36 19.27 18.46
N GLN A 123 15.97 20.22 19.18
CA GLN A 123 17.31 20.02 19.76
C GLN A 123 17.36 18.91 20.80
N GLN A 124 16.24 18.62 21.46
CA GLN A 124 16.12 17.51 22.40
C GLN A 124 15.83 16.16 21.71
N GLY A 125 15.71 16.13 20.38
CA GLY A 125 15.44 14.92 19.60
C GLY A 125 13.99 14.42 19.69
N LEU A 126 13.04 15.22 20.19
CA LEU A 126 11.65 14.78 20.33
C LEU A 126 10.95 14.51 18.99
N PHE A 127 11.49 15.02 17.88
CA PHE A 127 10.95 14.85 16.53
C PHE A 127 11.63 13.71 15.76
N ASP A 128 12.59 13.03 16.38
CA ASP A 128 13.40 11.99 15.72
C ASP A 128 12.53 10.81 15.29
N GLN A 129 12.66 10.43 14.01
CA GLN A 129 11.92 9.29 13.44
C GLN A 129 12.20 7.98 14.18
N GLY A 130 13.40 7.81 14.75
CA GLY A 130 13.76 6.62 15.52
C GLY A 130 12.99 6.45 16.85
N ARG A 131 12.38 7.52 17.37
CA ARG A 131 11.52 7.46 18.56
C ARG A 131 10.07 7.10 18.24
N LYS A 132 9.64 7.33 17.01
CA LYS A 132 8.25 7.15 16.59
C LYS A 132 7.91 5.66 16.53
N LYS A 133 6.82 5.29 17.18
CA LYS A 133 6.30 3.92 17.21
C LYS A 133 5.63 3.59 15.89
N LYS A 134 5.68 2.31 15.52
CA LYS A 134 4.96 1.81 14.33
C LYS A 134 3.46 1.78 14.62
N ILE A 135 2.68 2.36 13.71
CA ILE A 135 1.22 2.33 13.79
C ILE A 135 0.72 0.91 13.44
N PRO A 136 -0.13 0.28 14.28
CA PRO A 136 -0.73 -1.00 13.96
C PRO A 136 -1.55 -0.95 12.67
N GLN A 137 -1.36 -1.92 11.77
CA GLN A 137 -2.05 -1.94 10.48
C GLN A 137 -3.54 -2.28 10.62
N TYR A 138 -3.89 -3.09 11.62
CA TYR A 138 -5.26 -3.53 11.94
C TYR A 138 -5.48 -3.42 13.46
N PRO A 139 -5.71 -2.21 13.99
CA PRO A 139 -5.99 -2.05 15.42
C PRO A 139 -7.34 -2.71 15.76
N GLU A 140 -7.40 -3.49 16.84
CA GLU A 140 -8.67 -4.04 17.34
C GLU A 140 -9.46 -2.99 18.13
N SER A 141 -8.73 -2.04 18.72
CA SER A 141 -9.27 -1.02 19.59
C SER A 141 -8.54 0.31 19.46
N ILE A 142 -9.30 1.41 19.46
CA ILE A 142 -8.75 2.76 19.38
C ILE A 142 -9.27 3.64 20.52
N GLY A 143 -8.41 4.50 21.04
CA GLY A 143 -8.75 5.55 22.00
C GLY A 143 -8.84 6.89 21.27
N ILE A 144 -10.01 7.52 21.25
CA ILE A 144 -10.18 8.86 20.67
C ILE A 144 -10.11 9.89 21.79
N VAL A 145 -9.10 10.76 21.76
CA VAL A 145 -8.99 11.92 22.64
C VAL A 145 -9.59 13.12 21.90
N SER A 146 -10.81 13.50 22.26
CA SER A 146 -11.53 14.61 21.64
C SER A 146 -12.70 15.11 22.51
N SER A 147 -13.35 16.19 22.08
CA SER A 147 -14.57 16.69 22.72
C SER A 147 -15.76 15.75 22.45
N PRO A 148 -16.55 15.35 23.47
CA PRO A 148 -17.75 14.52 23.30
C PRO A 148 -18.82 15.12 22.39
N SER A 149 -18.90 16.45 22.32
CA SER A 149 -19.88 17.18 21.51
C SER A 149 -19.33 17.63 20.16
N GLY A 150 -18.07 17.31 19.84
CA GLY A 150 -17.40 17.76 18.62
C GLY A 150 -17.80 16.96 17.37
N ALA A 151 -17.96 17.65 16.24
CA ALA A 151 -18.21 17.01 14.94
C ALA A 151 -17.11 15.99 14.54
N ALA A 152 -15.85 16.27 14.89
CA ALA A 152 -14.72 15.41 14.60
C ALA A 152 -14.87 13.97 15.13
N LEU A 153 -15.46 13.79 16.32
CA LEU A 153 -15.73 12.47 16.86
C LEU A 153 -16.69 11.70 15.95
N TRP A 154 -17.76 12.35 15.51
CA TRP A 154 -18.77 11.74 14.65
C TRP A 154 -18.25 11.45 13.24
N ASP A 155 -17.37 12.29 12.70
CA ASP A 155 -16.68 12.03 11.44
C ASP A 155 -15.86 10.72 11.52
N ILE A 156 -15.05 10.58 12.58
CA ILE A 156 -14.24 9.38 12.82
C ILE A 156 -15.14 8.15 12.98
N VAL A 157 -16.17 8.23 13.82
CA VAL A 157 -17.09 7.11 14.07
C VAL A 157 -17.84 6.69 12.80
N THR A 158 -18.27 7.65 11.98
CA THR A 158 -18.96 7.37 10.71
C THR A 158 -18.05 6.60 9.75
N VAL A 159 -16.80 7.04 9.60
CA VAL A 159 -15.81 6.33 8.77
C VAL A 159 -15.50 4.94 9.33
N ALA A 160 -15.36 4.83 10.66
CA ALA A 160 -15.11 3.55 11.33
C ALA A 160 -16.22 2.54 11.08
N ARG A 161 -17.48 2.94 11.26
CA ARG A 161 -18.64 2.04 11.08
C ARG A 161 -18.80 1.56 9.65
N ARG A 162 -18.43 2.40 8.67
CA ARG A 162 -18.45 2.04 7.25
C ARG A 162 -17.30 1.09 6.87
N ARG A 163 -16.07 1.40 7.28
CA ARG A 163 -14.86 0.72 6.80
C ARG A 163 -14.42 -0.45 7.69
N ALA A 164 -14.46 -0.26 9.00
CA ALA A 164 -13.93 -1.21 9.99
C ALA A 164 -14.88 -1.37 11.20
N PRO A 165 -16.09 -1.92 10.99
CA PRO A 165 -17.10 -2.06 12.04
C PRO A 165 -16.66 -2.93 13.23
N TYR A 166 -15.64 -3.79 13.03
CA TYR A 166 -15.06 -4.65 14.06
C TYR A 166 -14.22 -3.91 15.11
N VAL A 167 -13.77 -2.68 14.82
CA VAL A 167 -12.89 -1.92 15.71
C VAL A 167 -13.67 -1.34 16.88
N LYS A 168 -13.19 -1.59 18.11
CA LYS A 168 -13.73 -1.03 19.34
C LYS A 168 -13.26 0.41 19.50
N ILE A 169 -14.18 1.33 19.77
CA ILE A 169 -13.87 2.75 19.94
C ILE A 169 -14.09 3.14 21.40
N TYR A 170 -13.07 3.69 22.04
CA TYR A 170 -13.12 4.25 23.38
C TYR A 170 -12.94 5.76 23.31
N LEU A 171 -13.91 6.51 23.84
CA LEU A 171 -13.81 7.97 23.93
C LEU A 171 -13.12 8.35 25.25
N TYR A 172 -12.03 9.10 25.14
CA TYR A 172 -11.37 9.78 26.24
C TYR A 172 -11.71 11.28 26.12
N PRO A 173 -12.74 11.75 26.85
CA PRO A 173 -13.26 13.10 26.69
C PRO A 173 -12.20 14.13 27.11
N ALA A 174 -11.93 15.10 26.24
CA ALA A 174 -10.98 16.18 26.52
C ALA A 174 -11.48 17.53 26.00
N ILE A 175 -11.07 18.59 26.69
CA ILE A 175 -11.20 19.96 26.21
C ILE A 175 -10.14 20.16 25.12
N VAL A 176 -10.57 20.50 23.91
CA VAL A 176 -9.69 20.59 22.72
C VAL A 176 -9.38 22.03 22.28
N GLN A 177 -9.80 23.03 23.06
CA GLN A 177 -9.57 24.46 22.76
C GLN A 177 -9.48 25.31 24.04
N GLY A 178 -8.77 26.44 23.96
CA GLY A 178 -8.58 27.38 25.06
C GLY A 178 -7.49 26.96 26.05
N GLU A 179 -7.27 27.79 27.08
CA GLU A 179 -6.12 27.68 27.99
C GLU A 179 -6.11 26.39 28.84
N LYS A 180 -7.28 25.81 29.12
CA LYS A 180 -7.39 24.56 29.92
C LYS A 180 -7.19 23.29 29.08
N ALA A 181 -7.12 23.41 27.76
CA ALA A 181 -7.03 22.26 26.86
C ALA A 181 -5.77 21.41 27.06
N PRO A 182 -4.54 21.97 27.20
CA PRO A 182 -3.33 21.14 27.34
C PRO A 182 -3.42 20.17 28.52
N ARG A 183 -3.85 20.66 29.70
CA ARG A 183 -4.01 19.82 30.89
C ARG A 183 -5.06 18.72 30.67
N SER A 184 -6.21 19.08 30.09
CA SER A 184 -7.28 18.11 29.81
C SER A 184 -6.87 17.04 28.80
N LEU A 185 -6.08 17.40 27.77
CA LEU A 185 -5.54 16.48 26.78
C LEU A 185 -4.52 15.51 27.41
N ILE A 186 -3.64 16.02 28.27
CA ILE A 186 -2.67 15.22 29.02
C ILE A 186 -3.39 14.21 29.93
N ASP A 187 -4.36 14.67 30.72
CA ASP A 187 -5.11 13.77 31.63
C ASP A 187 -5.85 12.66 30.85
N ALA A 188 -6.37 12.98 29.66
CA ALA A 188 -7.02 12.00 28.77
C ALA A 188 -6.01 11.00 28.17
N LEU A 189 -4.83 11.48 27.75
CA LEU A 189 -3.75 10.65 27.21
C LEU A 189 -3.19 9.70 28.28
N GLU A 190 -2.96 10.21 29.49
CA GLU A 190 -2.50 9.42 30.64
C GLU A 190 -3.55 8.38 31.03
N SER A 191 -4.84 8.74 31.00
CA SER A 191 -5.93 7.79 31.24
C SER A 191 -5.96 6.67 30.20
N ALA A 192 -5.72 6.98 28.92
CA ALA A 192 -5.67 5.99 27.85
C ALA A 192 -4.51 5.00 28.04
N ASN A 193 -3.32 5.51 28.34
CA ASN A 193 -2.15 4.68 28.66
C ASN A 193 -2.39 3.82 29.90
N LYS A 194 -2.90 4.42 30.99
CA LYS A 194 -3.18 3.70 32.25
C LYS A 194 -4.21 2.59 32.10
N HIS A 195 -5.26 2.81 31.31
CA HIS A 195 -6.25 1.78 31.07
C HIS A 195 -5.71 0.62 30.24
N ASN A 196 -4.75 0.88 29.34
CA ASN A 196 -4.14 -0.10 28.45
C ASN A 196 -5.17 -0.99 27.73
N LYS A 197 -6.25 -0.37 27.24
CA LYS A 197 -7.39 -1.03 26.55
C LYS A 197 -7.42 -0.77 25.04
N VAL A 198 -6.47 0.00 24.53
CA VAL A 198 -6.46 0.49 23.15
C VAL A 198 -5.09 0.25 22.54
N ASP A 199 -5.08 -0.12 21.26
CA ASP A 199 -3.84 -0.40 20.52
C ASP A 199 -3.23 0.88 19.94
N LEU A 200 -4.04 1.94 19.88
CA LEU A 200 -3.75 3.20 19.20
C LEU A 200 -4.56 4.33 19.83
N ILE A 201 -3.93 5.49 20.01
CA ILE A 201 -4.59 6.73 20.43
C ILE A 201 -4.69 7.68 19.23
N LEU A 202 -5.87 8.25 19.03
CA LEU A 202 -6.13 9.30 18.05
C LEU A 202 -6.48 10.59 18.79
N LEU A 203 -5.59 11.56 18.74
CA LEU A 203 -5.80 12.91 19.22
C LEU A 203 -6.44 13.72 18.09
N ALA A 204 -7.72 14.06 18.24
CA ALA A 204 -8.50 14.62 17.13
C ALA A 204 -9.23 15.89 17.52
N ARG A 205 -9.22 16.84 16.59
CA ARG A 205 -10.02 18.06 16.66
C ARG A 205 -10.50 18.45 15.27
N GLY A 206 -11.72 18.98 15.18
CA GLY A 206 -12.23 19.58 13.95
C GLY A 206 -11.54 20.90 13.60
N GLY A 207 -12.07 21.58 12.58
CA GLY A 207 -11.58 22.91 12.17
C GLY A 207 -11.68 23.97 13.28
N GLY A 208 -10.98 25.07 13.09
CA GLY A 208 -10.91 26.21 14.02
C GLY A 208 -9.88 27.24 13.56
N SER A 209 -9.81 28.39 14.22
CA SER A 209 -8.76 29.38 13.95
C SER A 209 -7.40 28.88 14.44
N LEU A 210 -6.30 29.43 13.91
CA LEU A 210 -4.94 29.11 14.37
C LEU A 210 -4.74 29.38 15.88
N GLU A 211 -5.38 30.42 16.40
CA GLU A 211 -5.36 30.77 17.84
C GLU A 211 -5.97 29.67 18.68
N GLU A 212 -7.05 29.10 18.17
CA GLU A 212 -7.78 28.02 18.77
C GLU A 212 -6.93 26.74 18.82
N LEU A 213 -6.20 26.43 17.75
CA LEU A 213 -5.27 25.30 17.65
C LEU A 213 -3.99 25.48 18.48
N PHE A 214 -3.74 26.69 19.00
CA PHE A 214 -2.49 26.98 19.70
C PHE A 214 -2.30 26.17 20.99
N CYS A 215 -3.38 25.66 21.59
CA CYS A 215 -3.29 24.78 22.75
C CYS A 215 -2.56 23.45 22.48
N PHE A 216 -2.37 23.06 21.21
CA PHE A 216 -1.56 21.89 20.83
C PHE A 216 -0.07 22.22 20.68
N ASN A 217 0.31 23.48 20.88
CA ASN A 217 1.70 23.97 20.94
C ASN A 217 2.19 24.10 22.40
N ASP A 218 1.73 23.21 23.28
CA ASP A 218 2.14 23.18 24.67
C ASP A 218 3.32 22.21 24.89
N GLU A 219 4.32 22.66 25.63
CA GLU A 219 5.53 21.87 25.91
C GLU A 219 5.22 20.61 26.73
N THR A 220 4.34 20.69 27.72
CA THR A 220 4.01 19.54 28.58
C THR A 220 3.19 18.49 27.83
N LEU A 221 2.29 18.93 26.95
CA LEU A 221 1.56 18.05 26.04
C LEU A 221 2.51 17.34 25.06
N ALA A 222 3.51 18.04 24.53
CA ALA A 222 4.51 17.47 23.65
C ALA A 222 5.25 16.29 24.33
N TYR A 223 5.73 16.48 25.56
CA TYR A 223 6.35 15.38 26.32
C TYR A 223 5.37 14.24 26.59
N ALA A 224 4.12 14.54 26.95
CA ALA A 224 3.10 13.52 27.20
C ALA A 224 2.88 12.64 25.96
N ILE A 225 2.75 13.24 24.77
CA ILE A 225 2.62 12.51 23.49
C ILE A 225 3.87 11.66 23.23
N SER A 226 5.07 12.23 23.36
CA SER A 226 6.33 11.50 23.11
C SER A 226 6.50 10.29 24.04
N ASN A 227 6.10 10.45 25.31
CA ASN A 227 6.26 9.44 26.35
C ASN A 227 5.09 8.46 26.44
N SER A 228 4.04 8.62 25.63
CA SER A 228 2.94 7.67 25.55
C SER A 228 3.47 6.26 25.27
N GLU A 229 2.99 5.22 25.94
CA GLU A 229 3.37 3.82 25.66
C GLU A 229 2.63 3.32 24.41
N ILE A 230 1.39 3.75 24.25
CA ILE A 230 0.53 3.44 23.11
C ILE A 230 0.84 4.43 21.97
N PRO A 231 0.91 3.99 20.70
CA PRO A 231 1.15 4.88 19.57
C PRO A 231 0.07 5.98 19.45
N VAL A 232 0.48 7.19 19.10
CA VAL A 232 -0.38 8.37 19.02
C VAL A 232 -0.41 8.93 17.59
N ILE A 233 -1.61 9.08 17.05
CA ILE A 233 -1.87 9.84 15.82
C ILE A 233 -2.42 11.21 16.20
N CYS A 234 -1.84 12.26 15.64
CA CYS A 234 -2.37 13.62 15.74
C CYS A 234 -3.14 13.96 14.47
N ALA A 235 -4.39 14.42 14.65
CA ALA A 235 -5.31 14.81 13.60
C ALA A 235 -6.00 16.12 13.96
N VAL A 236 -5.20 17.18 14.08
CA VAL A 236 -5.59 18.48 14.61
C VAL A 236 -5.36 19.52 13.51
N GLY A 237 -6.42 20.12 12.98
CA GLY A 237 -6.35 21.19 11.97
C GLY A 237 -6.63 20.73 10.54
N HIS A 238 -6.01 21.44 9.57
CA HIS A 238 -6.06 21.17 8.13
C HIS A 238 -4.64 20.98 7.55
N GLU A 239 -4.52 20.77 6.23
CA GLU A 239 -3.26 20.42 5.57
C GLU A 239 -2.09 21.36 5.87
N VAL A 240 -2.35 22.67 6.03
CA VAL A 240 -1.33 23.72 6.21
C VAL A 240 -1.07 24.09 7.68
N ASP A 241 -1.93 23.66 8.60
CA ASP A 241 -1.80 23.99 10.02
C ASP A 241 -0.92 22.92 10.68
N PHE A 242 0.25 23.33 11.18
CA PHE A 242 1.17 22.46 11.89
C PHE A 242 1.27 22.89 13.35
N THR A 243 1.12 21.92 14.25
CA THR A 243 1.28 22.10 15.69
C THR A 243 2.46 21.28 16.20
N ILE A 244 2.96 21.60 17.40
CA ILE A 244 4.00 20.81 18.06
C ILE A 244 3.53 19.36 18.28
N ALA A 245 2.26 19.17 18.65
CA ALA A 245 1.68 17.83 18.77
C ALA A 245 1.83 17.00 17.49
N ASP A 246 1.70 17.60 16.30
CA ASP A 246 1.90 16.91 15.02
C ASP A 246 3.34 16.44 14.80
N PHE A 247 4.31 17.24 15.24
CA PHE A 247 5.73 16.88 15.08
C PHE A 247 6.14 15.75 16.01
N VAL A 248 5.59 15.73 17.23
CA VAL A 248 5.95 14.75 18.26
C VAL A 248 5.15 13.45 18.15
N ALA A 249 3.93 13.49 17.60
CA ALA A 249 3.13 12.30 17.38
C ALA A 249 3.83 11.28 16.46
N ASP A 250 3.48 10.01 16.63
CA ASP A 250 4.04 8.90 15.84
C ASP A 250 3.63 9.01 14.37
N LEU A 251 2.44 9.56 14.11
CA LEU A 251 1.97 9.89 12.77
C LEU A 251 1.04 11.12 12.80
N ARG A 252 1.22 12.01 11.83
CA ARG A 252 0.33 13.13 11.56
C ARG A 252 -0.70 12.74 10.51
N ALA A 253 -1.95 13.12 10.73
CA ALA A 253 -3.00 13.14 9.72
C ALA A 253 -3.53 14.58 9.56
N PRO A 254 -3.83 15.03 8.33
CA PRO A 254 -4.23 16.42 8.09
C PRO A 254 -5.61 16.78 8.62
N THR A 255 -6.51 15.80 8.79
CA THR A 255 -7.86 16.00 9.33
C THR A 255 -8.32 14.75 10.11
N PRO A 256 -9.32 14.86 11.00
CA PRO A 256 -9.92 13.71 11.68
C PRO A 256 -10.41 12.62 10.72
N SER A 257 -11.05 13.01 9.62
CA SER A 257 -11.53 12.08 8.59
C SER A 257 -10.39 11.39 7.86
N ALA A 258 -9.33 12.12 7.50
CA ALA A 258 -8.14 11.52 6.88
C ALA A 258 -7.44 10.55 7.84
N ALA A 259 -7.38 10.89 9.13
CA ALA A 259 -6.86 9.99 10.15
C ALA A 259 -7.68 8.69 10.20
N ALA A 260 -9.00 8.81 10.19
CA ALA A 260 -9.90 7.66 10.16
C ALA A 260 -9.68 6.78 8.92
N GLU A 261 -9.43 7.36 7.74
CA GLU A 261 -9.11 6.57 6.53
C GLU A 261 -7.78 5.83 6.61
N VAL A 262 -6.77 6.42 7.26
CA VAL A 262 -5.47 5.78 7.48
C VAL A 262 -5.61 4.59 8.44
N ILE A 263 -6.36 4.80 9.54
CA ILE A 263 -6.55 3.83 10.63
C ILE A 263 -7.47 2.67 10.19
N PHE A 264 -8.63 2.98 9.62
CA PHE A 264 -9.68 1.99 9.34
C PHE A 264 -9.55 1.41 7.92
N LYS A 265 -8.89 0.24 7.84
CA LYS A 265 -8.86 -0.55 6.60
C LYS A 265 -10.25 -1.07 6.26
N ASP A 266 -10.60 -1.01 4.97
CA ASP A 266 -11.91 -1.44 4.50
C ASP A 266 -12.02 -2.96 4.55
N VAL A 267 -12.98 -3.45 5.34
CA VAL A 267 -13.29 -4.87 5.47
C VAL A 267 -13.72 -5.46 4.12
N ASN A 268 -14.46 -4.70 3.31
CA ASN A 268 -14.94 -5.19 2.02
C ASN A 268 -13.78 -5.37 1.04
N GLU A 269 -12.79 -4.47 1.07
CA GLU A 269 -11.58 -4.62 0.26
C GLU A 269 -10.80 -5.87 0.69
N SER A 270 -10.71 -6.11 2.00
CA SER A 270 -10.04 -7.30 2.55
C SER A 270 -10.78 -8.59 2.18
N LEU A 271 -12.10 -8.62 2.27
CA LEU A 271 -12.94 -9.74 1.86
C LEU A 271 -12.84 -10.01 0.36
N ASN A 272 -12.80 -8.98 -0.47
CA ASN A 272 -12.64 -9.13 -1.91
C ASN A 272 -11.26 -9.71 -2.26
N LYS A 273 -10.19 -9.29 -1.58
CA LYS A 273 -8.86 -9.89 -1.75
C LYS A 273 -8.86 -11.37 -1.39
N ILE A 274 -9.50 -11.76 -0.28
CA ILE A 274 -9.62 -13.16 0.13
C ILE A 274 -10.34 -13.98 -0.95
N LYS A 275 -11.47 -13.48 -1.49
CA LYS A 275 -12.19 -14.15 -2.58
C LYS A 275 -11.34 -14.31 -3.85
N ILE A 276 -10.60 -13.27 -4.23
CA ILE A 276 -9.68 -13.34 -5.37
C ILE A 276 -8.60 -14.40 -5.14
N TYR A 277 -8.01 -14.45 -3.95
CA TYR A 277 -7.02 -15.47 -3.62
C TYR A 277 -7.59 -16.88 -3.60
N GLU A 278 -8.84 -17.05 -3.12
CA GLU A 278 -9.57 -18.31 -3.19
C GLU A 278 -9.76 -18.78 -4.64
N GLU A 279 -10.22 -17.90 -5.53
CA GLU A 279 -10.38 -18.24 -6.96
C GLU A 279 -9.05 -18.61 -7.64
N ILE A 280 -7.97 -17.87 -7.34
CA ILE A 280 -6.64 -18.15 -7.86
C ILE A 280 -6.14 -19.51 -7.35
N MET A 281 -6.33 -19.79 -6.06
CA MET A 281 -5.92 -21.05 -5.43
C MET A 281 -6.66 -22.23 -6.07
N LEU A 282 -7.99 -22.14 -6.23
CA LEU A 282 -8.80 -23.18 -6.86
C LEU A 282 -8.36 -23.45 -8.30
N LYS A 283 -8.14 -22.40 -9.10
CA LYS A 283 -7.63 -22.55 -10.48
C LYS A 283 -6.26 -23.22 -10.51
N LYS A 284 -5.37 -22.85 -9.58
CA LYS A 284 -4.03 -23.44 -9.53
C LYS A 284 -4.07 -24.92 -9.11
N MET A 285 -4.93 -25.27 -8.16
CA MET A 285 -5.14 -26.67 -7.76
C MET A 285 -5.69 -27.51 -8.92
N GLN A 286 -6.66 -26.99 -9.68
CA GLN A 286 -7.20 -27.67 -10.85
C GLN A 286 -6.13 -27.89 -11.93
N SER A 287 -5.31 -26.88 -12.21
CA SER A 287 -4.19 -26.99 -13.16
C SER A 287 -3.18 -28.05 -12.71
N ILE A 288 -2.83 -28.12 -11.42
CA ILE A 288 -1.91 -29.14 -10.91
C ILE A 288 -2.49 -30.54 -11.08
N ILE A 289 -3.78 -30.72 -10.79
CA ILE A 289 -4.46 -32.01 -10.96
C ILE A 289 -4.44 -32.44 -12.43
N GLU A 290 -4.70 -31.52 -13.35
CA GLU A 290 -4.71 -31.80 -14.79
C GLU A 290 -3.30 -32.15 -15.30
N ASP A 291 -2.27 -31.41 -14.87
CA ASP A 291 -0.88 -31.71 -15.21
C ASP A 291 -0.48 -33.11 -14.71
N CYS A 292 -0.87 -33.48 -13.49
CA CYS A 292 -0.63 -34.82 -12.95
C CYS A 292 -1.36 -35.91 -13.74
N ARG A 293 -2.61 -35.66 -14.18
CA ARG A 293 -3.36 -36.60 -15.02
C ARG A 293 -2.65 -36.83 -16.35
N LEU A 294 -2.24 -35.76 -17.04
CA LEU A 294 -1.51 -35.85 -18.29
C LEU A 294 -0.18 -36.62 -18.15
N GLN A 295 0.53 -36.43 -17.03
CA GLN A 295 1.74 -37.20 -16.74
C GLN A 295 1.47 -38.69 -16.53
N ILE A 296 0.38 -39.03 -15.82
CA ILE A 296 -0.03 -40.43 -15.61
C ILE A 296 -0.39 -41.06 -16.96
N ASP A 297 -1.20 -40.40 -17.78
CA ASP A 297 -1.62 -40.91 -19.08
C ASP A 297 -0.43 -41.13 -20.02
N ASN A 298 0.53 -40.19 -20.04
CA ASN A 298 1.76 -40.33 -20.80
C ASN A 298 2.61 -41.52 -20.31
N ASN A 299 2.76 -41.68 -19.00
CA ASN A 299 3.50 -42.81 -18.42
C ASN A 299 2.83 -44.16 -18.72
N ILE A 300 1.49 -44.21 -18.72
CA ILE A 300 0.72 -45.39 -19.12
C ILE A 300 0.99 -45.73 -20.58
N SER A 301 0.97 -44.73 -21.48
CA SER A 301 1.27 -44.93 -22.90
C SER A 301 2.69 -45.48 -23.10
N ILE A 302 3.69 -44.84 -22.47
CA ILE A 302 5.09 -45.26 -22.56
C ILE A 302 5.28 -46.69 -22.04
N MET A 303 4.63 -47.04 -20.91
CA MET A 303 4.68 -48.40 -20.38
C MET A 303 4.02 -49.42 -21.30
N SER A 304 2.89 -49.07 -21.92
CA SER A 304 2.20 -49.95 -22.86
C SER A 304 3.06 -50.24 -24.09
N ASP A 305 3.69 -49.21 -24.66
CA ASP A 305 4.58 -49.36 -25.82
C ASP A 305 5.80 -50.22 -25.46
N ALA A 306 6.45 -49.94 -24.32
CA ALA A 306 7.58 -50.74 -23.85
C ALA A 306 7.21 -52.21 -23.57
N LEU A 307 6.01 -52.47 -23.04
CA LEU A 307 5.52 -53.84 -22.83
C LEU A 307 5.31 -54.56 -24.16
N HIS A 308 4.76 -53.86 -25.17
CA HIS A 308 4.57 -54.42 -26.50
C HIS A 308 5.92 -54.80 -27.13
N ASP A 309 6.89 -53.89 -27.09
CA ASP A 309 8.26 -54.13 -27.59
C ASP A 309 8.94 -55.32 -26.90
N ILE A 310 8.78 -55.47 -25.58
CA ILE A 310 9.31 -56.60 -24.82
C ILE A 310 8.65 -57.91 -25.26
N PHE A 311 7.33 -57.89 -25.48
CA PHE A 311 6.57 -59.06 -25.92
C PHE A 311 7.00 -59.49 -27.31
N ASP A 312 7.04 -58.56 -28.26
CA ASP A 312 7.48 -58.79 -29.64
C ASP A 312 8.93 -59.28 -29.69
N GLY A 313 9.81 -58.69 -28.89
CA GLY A 313 11.19 -59.13 -28.76
C GLY A 313 11.31 -60.55 -28.20
N SER A 314 10.45 -60.93 -27.27
CA SER A 314 10.42 -62.27 -26.67
C SER A 314 9.86 -63.31 -27.63
N GLU A 315 8.81 -62.96 -28.38
CA GLU A 315 8.22 -63.79 -29.43
C GLU A 315 9.23 -64.05 -30.56
N ASN A 316 9.94 -63.02 -31.01
CA ASN A 316 11.01 -63.15 -31.99
C ASN A 316 12.15 -64.05 -31.50
N LYS A 317 12.56 -63.93 -30.23
CA LYS A 317 13.57 -64.83 -29.63
C LYS A 317 13.09 -66.27 -29.60
N LEU A 318 11.84 -66.50 -29.19
CA LEU A 318 11.24 -67.83 -29.16
C LEU A 318 11.18 -68.43 -30.57
N GLY A 319 10.71 -67.66 -31.56
CA GLY A 319 10.68 -68.08 -32.96
C GLY A 319 12.07 -68.47 -33.49
N ASN A 320 13.10 -67.69 -33.17
CA ASN A 320 14.49 -68.01 -33.52
C ASN A 320 14.99 -69.29 -32.86
N LEU A 321 14.65 -69.53 -31.59
CA LEU A 321 15.02 -70.76 -30.88
C LEU A 321 14.32 -71.98 -31.47
N VAL A 322 13.04 -71.85 -31.81
CA VAL A 322 12.27 -72.91 -32.48
C VAL A 322 12.88 -73.23 -33.85
N ALA A 323 13.16 -72.22 -34.67
CA ALA A 323 13.79 -72.41 -35.98
C ALA A 323 15.17 -73.07 -35.88
N ARG A 324 15.95 -72.72 -34.85
CA ARG A 324 17.25 -73.35 -34.58
C ARG A 324 17.09 -74.81 -34.17
N LEU A 325 16.12 -75.12 -33.30
CA LEU A 325 15.81 -76.49 -32.88
C LEU A 325 15.39 -77.34 -34.09
N GLU A 326 14.53 -76.81 -34.96
CA GLU A 326 14.12 -77.47 -36.19
C GLU A 326 15.28 -77.71 -37.16
N SER A 327 16.21 -76.75 -37.28
CA SER A 327 17.40 -76.89 -38.11
C SER A 327 18.38 -77.96 -37.62
N LEU A 328 18.38 -78.25 -36.31
CA LEU A 328 19.23 -79.23 -35.65
C LEU A 328 18.52 -80.59 -35.48
N ASN A 329 17.27 -80.70 -35.92
CA ASN A 329 16.52 -81.94 -35.86
C ASN A 329 17.13 -82.96 -36.84
N PRO A 330 17.61 -84.14 -36.39
CA PRO A 330 18.21 -85.15 -37.27
C PRO A 330 17.29 -85.59 -38.43
N LEU A 331 15.97 -85.53 -38.22
CA LEU A 331 14.97 -85.83 -39.25
C LEU A 331 14.94 -84.77 -40.36
N SER A 332 15.21 -83.49 -40.05
CA SER A 332 15.27 -82.42 -41.07
C SER A 332 16.57 -82.47 -41.88
N ILE A 333 17.64 -83.06 -41.33
CA ILE A 333 18.88 -83.35 -42.08
C ILE A 333 18.63 -84.51 -43.06
N LEU A 334 17.96 -85.58 -42.62
CA LEU A 334 17.61 -86.71 -43.50
C LEU A 334 16.64 -86.29 -44.63
N SER A 335 15.66 -85.42 -44.36
CA SER A 335 14.72 -84.93 -45.37
C SER A 335 15.34 -84.00 -46.42
N ARG A 336 16.50 -83.38 -46.13
CA ARG A 336 17.30 -82.58 -47.09
C ARG A 336 18.13 -83.44 -48.05
N GLY A 337 17.99 -84.77 -48.01
CA GLY A 337 18.66 -85.70 -48.92
C GLY A 337 20.01 -86.21 -48.42
N TYR A 338 20.39 -85.88 -47.17
CA TYR A 338 21.53 -86.54 -46.52
C TYR A 338 21.14 -87.95 -46.10
N SER A 339 22.07 -88.89 -46.24
CA SER A 339 21.87 -90.26 -45.83
C SER A 339 22.98 -90.70 -44.89
N VAL A 340 22.65 -91.58 -43.96
CA VAL A 340 23.62 -92.13 -43.02
C VAL A 340 23.95 -93.56 -43.43
N ALA A 341 25.19 -93.81 -43.84
CA ALA A 341 25.66 -95.14 -44.19
C ALA A 341 26.21 -95.88 -42.96
N SER A 342 25.82 -97.14 -42.80
CA SER A 342 26.22 -98.00 -41.69
C SER A 342 26.55 -99.43 -42.14
N ILE A 343 27.45 -100.09 -41.44
CA ILE A 343 27.76 -101.53 -41.59
C ILE A 343 27.55 -102.18 -40.22
N ASN A 344 26.70 -103.20 -40.13
CA ASN A 344 26.36 -103.88 -38.86
C ASN A 344 26.02 -102.90 -37.73
N ASP A 345 25.10 -101.96 -37.99
CA ASP A 345 24.64 -100.91 -37.06
C ASP A 345 25.71 -99.91 -36.57
N LYS A 346 26.90 -99.89 -37.20
CA LYS A 346 27.95 -98.90 -36.94
C LYS A 346 28.05 -97.89 -38.08
N ILE A 347 27.94 -96.60 -37.76
CA ILE A 347 28.01 -95.50 -38.73
C ILE A 347 29.42 -95.40 -39.32
N ILE A 348 29.48 -95.37 -40.66
CA ILE A 348 30.72 -95.23 -41.42
C ILE A 348 31.10 -93.75 -41.45
N LYS A 349 32.29 -93.41 -40.95
CA LYS A 349 32.80 -92.02 -40.98
C LYS A 349 33.97 -91.84 -41.93
N LYS A 350 34.70 -92.92 -42.23
CA LYS A 350 35.88 -92.90 -43.11
C LYS A 350 35.87 -94.09 -44.06
N THR A 351 36.40 -93.91 -45.26
CA THR A 351 36.44 -94.95 -46.31
C THR A 351 37.30 -96.17 -45.97
N ILE A 352 38.23 -96.05 -45.01
CA ILE A 352 39.08 -97.15 -44.51
C ILE A 352 38.26 -98.19 -43.73
N GLU A 353 37.09 -97.80 -43.22
CA GLU A 353 36.21 -98.66 -42.42
C GLU A 353 35.40 -99.65 -43.30
N CYS A 354 35.56 -99.57 -44.61
CA CYS A 354 34.83 -100.35 -45.61
C CYS A 354 35.76 -101.29 -46.40
N LYS A 355 35.30 -102.51 -46.70
CA LYS A 355 35.99 -103.45 -47.61
C LYS A 355 35.16 -103.73 -48.87
N LEU A 356 35.85 -104.08 -49.96
CA LEU A 356 35.19 -104.50 -51.20
C LEU A 356 34.31 -105.74 -50.93
N GLY A 357 33.05 -105.66 -51.34
CA GLY A 357 32.05 -106.72 -51.11
C GLY A 357 31.18 -106.57 -49.86
N ASP A 358 31.49 -105.63 -48.96
CA ASP A 358 30.68 -105.40 -47.75
C ASP A 358 29.27 -104.93 -48.10
N SER A 359 28.28 -105.34 -47.30
CA SER A 359 26.89 -104.84 -47.39
C SER A 359 26.73 -103.61 -46.52
N ILE A 360 26.45 -102.45 -47.13
CA ILE A 360 26.14 -101.19 -46.45
C ILE A 360 24.62 -101.03 -46.36
N ALA A 361 24.14 -100.56 -45.21
CA ALA A 361 22.80 -100.04 -45.02
C ALA A 361 22.83 -98.51 -44.97
N THR A 362 22.18 -97.87 -45.93
CA THR A 362 22.08 -96.41 -46.05
C THR A 362 20.69 -95.97 -45.64
N GLN A 363 20.61 -95.25 -44.52
CA GLN A 363 19.35 -94.72 -44.02
C GLN A 363 19.05 -93.37 -44.66
N VAL A 364 17.87 -93.27 -45.27
CA VAL A 364 17.29 -92.08 -45.90
C VAL A 364 16.02 -91.68 -45.14
N ALA A 365 15.41 -90.55 -45.49
CA ALA A 365 14.29 -89.97 -44.75
C ALA A 365 13.09 -90.93 -44.55
N ASP A 366 12.83 -91.82 -45.50
CA ASP A 366 11.65 -92.69 -45.57
C ASP A 366 11.96 -94.18 -45.47
N GLY A 367 13.24 -94.57 -45.33
CA GLY A 367 13.61 -95.99 -45.34
C GLY A 367 15.09 -96.28 -45.27
N THR A 368 15.45 -97.54 -45.48
CA THR A 368 16.84 -98.02 -45.48
C THR A 368 17.13 -98.78 -46.77
N ILE A 369 18.15 -98.35 -47.50
CA ILE A 369 18.60 -98.98 -48.75
C ILE A 369 19.81 -99.86 -48.42
N ARG A 370 19.80 -101.12 -48.89
CA ARG A 370 20.96 -102.01 -48.77
C ARG A 370 21.72 -102.07 -50.09
N SER A 371 23.04 -101.91 -50.02
CA SER A 371 23.91 -101.89 -51.19
C SER A 371 25.21 -102.65 -50.91
N LYS A 372 25.86 -103.16 -51.96
CA LYS A 372 27.19 -103.77 -51.86
C LYS A 372 28.26 -102.86 -52.41
N ILE A 373 29.41 -102.82 -51.76
CA ILE A 373 30.55 -102.02 -52.19
C ILE A 373 31.25 -102.71 -53.35
N TYR A 374 31.17 -102.10 -54.54
CA TYR A 374 31.86 -102.61 -55.74
C TYR A 374 33.22 -101.95 -55.97
N GLN A 375 33.38 -100.69 -55.53
CA GLN A 375 34.61 -99.92 -55.70
C GLN A 375 34.76 -98.91 -54.57
N ILE A 376 35.99 -98.73 -54.06
CA ILE A 376 36.33 -97.69 -53.07
C ILE A 376 37.40 -96.80 -53.67
N SER A 377 37.09 -95.52 -53.82
CA SER A 377 38.04 -94.51 -54.27
C SER A 377 38.22 -93.48 -53.16
N THR A 378 39.45 -93.26 -52.71
CA THR A 378 39.78 -92.24 -51.72
C THR A 378 40.15 -90.94 -52.41
N ASN A 379 39.43 -89.85 -52.14
CA ASN A 379 39.89 -88.52 -52.52
C ASN A 379 41.00 -88.07 -51.56
N SER A 380 42.20 -87.83 -52.08
CA SER A 380 43.36 -87.33 -51.32
C SER A 380 43.28 -85.83 -50.97
N SER A 381 42.10 -85.20 -51.08
CA SER A 381 41.89 -83.76 -50.86
C SER A 381 41.22 -83.40 -49.53
N LEU A 382 41.11 -84.33 -48.57
CA LEU A 382 40.49 -84.07 -47.26
C LEU A 382 41.43 -84.30 -46.06
N SER A 383 42.74 -84.36 -46.28
CA SER A 383 43.73 -84.18 -45.21
C SER A 383 44.18 -82.72 -45.15
N GLY A 384 43.40 -81.87 -44.47
CA GLY A 384 43.85 -80.52 -44.16
C GLY A 384 42.75 -79.50 -43.89
N SER A 385 42.23 -79.51 -42.67
CA SER A 385 41.91 -78.31 -41.88
C SER A 385 41.13 -78.73 -40.62
N THR A 386 41.82 -78.69 -39.49
CA THR A 386 41.27 -78.55 -38.14
C THR A 386 40.36 -77.33 -38.02
#